data_AF-A0ABD0N2S3-F1
#
_entry.id   AF-A0ABD0N2S3-F1
#
_cell.length_a   1.000
_cell.length_b   1.000
_cell.length_c   1.000
_cell.angle_alpha   90.00
_cell.angle_beta   90.00
_cell.angle_gamma   90.00
#
_symmetry.space_group_name_H-M   'P 1'
#
loop_
_entity.id
_entity.type
_entity.pdbx_description
1 polymer ?
#
loop_
_entity_poly.entity_id
_entity_poly.type
_entity_poly.pdbx_seq_one_letter_code
_entity_poly.pdbx_strand_id
1 'polypeptide(L)' 'TTSNGSDSKKLRVEDRVGDAPPSRVLHIRKLPNDVSETEIIALGLPFGKVTNILTLKGKNQ' A
#
# COMPACT_ATOMS: atom_id res chain seq x y z
N THR A 1 35.08 14.32 16.08
CA THR A 1 34.42 15.44 15.38
C THR A 1 33.98 14.96 14.01
N THR A 2 32.77 15.39 13.57
CA THR A 2 32.23 15.42 12.18
C THR A 2 32.02 14.08 11.43
N SER A 3 30.94 13.80 10.67
CA SER A 3 29.66 14.46 10.33
C SER A 3 28.86 13.57 9.35
N ASN A 4 27.53 13.72 9.34
CA ASN A 4 26.50 13.10 8.49
C ASN A 4 26.74 13.05 6.96
N GLY A 5 26.10 12.05 6.31
CA GLY A 5 25.06 12.27 5.29
C GLY A 5 25.35 11.92 3.81
N SER A 6 24.56 11.01 3.23
CA SER A 6 23.77 11.28 2.00
C SER A 6 22.93 10.06 1.54
N ASP A 7 21.62 10.28 1.47
CA ASP A 7 20.57 9.45 0.87
C ASP A 7 20.78 9.36 -0.66
N SER A 8 20.59 8.17 -1.26
CA SER A 8 20.58 8.00 -2.71
C SER A 8 19.69 6.82 -3.09
N LYS A 9 18.37 7.01 -2.98
CA LYS A 9 17.36 6.15 -3.61
C LYS A 9 17.46 6.24 -5.14
N LYS A 10 18.30 5.41 -5.76
CA LYS A 10 18.16 5.08 -7.18
C LYS A 10 16.97 4.14 -7.35
N LEU A 11 15.76 4.69 -7.45
CA LEU A 11 14.64 3.98 -8.06
C LEU A 11 15.04 3.73 -9.52
N ARG A 12 15.45 2.51 -9.82
CA ARG A 12 15.68 2.05 -11.20
C ARG A 12 14.32 1.98 -11.90
N VAL A 13 13.88 3.11 -12.42
CA VAL A 13 12.83 3.23 -13.42
C VAL A 13 13.57 3.27 -14.75
N GLU A 14 13.74 2.12 -15.40
CA GLU A 14 14.07 2.12 -16.82
C GLU A 14 13.70 0.74 -17.40
N ASP A 15 12.86 0.77 -18.43
CA ASP A 15 12.77 -0.21 -19.53
C ASP A 15 11.74 -1.35 -19.54
N ARG A 16 10.78 -1.44 -18.59
CA ARG A 16 9.55 -2.28 -18.76
C ARG A 16 8.26 -1.66 -18.23
N VAL A 17 8.19 -0.33 -18.16
CA VAL A 17 7.06 0.39 -17.54
C VAL A 17 5.90 0.67 -18.53
N GLY A 18 6.06 0.36 -19.82
CA GLY A 18 5.05 0.65 -20.85
C GLY A 18 3.91 -0.36 -21.02
N ASP A 19 4.08 -1.61 -20.56
CA ASP A 19 3.13 -2.70 -20.86
C ASP A 19 2.66 -3.48 -19.61
N ALA A 20 3.22 -3.13 -18.43
CA ALA A 20 2.77 -3.74 -17.18
C ALA A 20 1.57 -2.94 -16.63
N PRO A 21 0.41 -3.59 -16.41
CA PRO A 21 -0.71 -2.91 -15.78
C PRO A 21 -0.34 -2.43 -14.37
N PRO A 22 -0.92 -1.31 -13.91
CA PRO A 22 -0.63 -0.76 -12.59
C PRO A 22 -0.96 -1.76 -11.48
N SER A 23 -0.35 -1.54 -10.30
CA SER A 23 -0.62 -2.36 -9.13
C SER A 23 -2.11 -2.36 -8.77
N ARG A 24 -2.64 -3.55 -8.46
CA ARG A 24 -4.02 -3.76 -8.00
C ARG A 24 -4.16 -3.77 -6.47
N VAL A 25 -3.17 -3.22 -5.75
CA VAL A 25 -3.11 -3.20 -4.28
C VAL A 25 -3.35 -1.79 -3.77
N LEU A 26 -4.26 -1.67 -2.79
CA LEU A 26 -4.54 -0.43 -2.08
C LEU A 26 -4.04 -0.51 -0.65
N HIS A 27 -3.38 0.55 -0.17
CA HIS A 27 -2.99 0.69 1.23
C HIS A 27 -3.96 1.65 1.93
N ILE A 28 -4.61 1.18 2.99
CA ILE A 28 -5.55 1.98 3.78
C ILE A 28 -4.97 2.13 5.19
N ARG A 29 -4.84 3.38 5.65
CA ARG A 29 -4.25 3.74 6.94
C ARG A 29 -5.26 4.45 7.84
N LYS A 30 -5.01 4.44 9.15
CA LYS A 30 -5.89 5.04 10.19
C LYS A 30 -7.28 4.40 10.22
N LEU A 31 -7.35 3.10 9.99
CA LEU A 31 -8.58 2.35 10.21
C LEU A 31 -8.85 2.23 11.72
N PRO A 32 -10.12 2.31 12.14
CA PRO A 32 -10.52 1.99 13.51
C PRO A 32 -10.14 0.55 13.89
N ASN A 33 -9.83 0.30 15.16
CA ASN A 33 -9.40 -1.03 15.65
C ASN A 33 -10.51 -2.09 15.55
N ASP A 34 -11.76 -1.65 15.59
CA ASP A 34 -13.00 -2.41 15.55
C ASP A 34 -13.49 -2.70 14.13
N VAL A 35 -12.83 -2.16 13.10
CA VAL A 35 -13.24 -2.41 11.71
C VAL A 35 -13.18 -3.90 11.37
N SER A 36 -14.23 -4.35 10.70
CA SER A 36 -14.36 -5.70 10.18
C SER A 36 -13.85 -5.80 8.74
N GLU A 37 -13.51 -7.01 8.30
CA GLU A 37 -13.12 -7.28 6.92
C GLU A 37 -14.25 -6.93 5.93
N THR A 38 -15.51 -7.14 6.32
CA THR A 38 -16.69 -6.81 5.52
C THR A 38 -16.76 -5.31 5.21
N GLU A 39 -16.47 -4.45 6.18
CA GLU A 39 -16.45 -2.99 5.97
C GLU A 39 -15.29 -2.58 5.06
N ILE A 40 -14.12 -3.20 5.19
CA ILE A 40 -12.98 -2.98 4.29
C ILE A 40 -13.35 -3.39 2.86
N ILE A 41 -14.03 -4.53 2.68
CA ILE A 41 -14.54 -4.96 1.37
C ILE A 41 -15.53 -3.93 0.82
N ALA A 42 -16.48 -3.50 1.64
CA ALA A 42 -17.52 -2.54 1.26
C ALA A 42 -16.92 -1.22 0.74
N LEU A 43 -15.80 -0.77 1.31
CA LEU A 43 -15.07 0.40 0.81
C LEU A 43 -14.48 0.18 -0.59
N GLY A 44 -14.04 -1.04 -0.91
CA GLY A 44 -13.41 -1.39 -2.19
C GLY A 44 -14.39 -1.76 -3.30
N LEU A 45 -15.57 -2.29 -2.96
CA LEU A 45 -16.56 -2.77 -3.94
C LEU A 45 -16.97 -1.75 -5.02
N PRO A 46 -17.14 -0.44 -4.73
CA PRO A 46 -17.45 0.55 -5.75
C PRO A 46 -16.35 0.72 -6.81
N PHE A 47 -15.12 0.31 -6.50
CA PHE A 47 -13.94 0.42 -7.38
C PHE A 47 -13.55 -0.91 -8.02
N GLY A 48 -14.30 -1.98 -7.75
CA GLY A 48 -14.12 -3.29 -8.36
C GLY A 48 -14.12 -4.44 -7.36
N LYS A 49 -13.87 -5.64 -7.88
CA LYS A 49 -13.87 -6.86 -7.07
C LYS A 49 -12.63 -6.92 -6.18
N VAL A 50 -12.84 -6.97 -4.87
CA VAL A 50 -11.79 -7.26 -3.89
C VAL A 50 -11.54 -8.77 -3.87
N THR A 51 -10.28 -9.21 -4.06
CA THR A 51 -9.92 -10.63 -4.12
C THR A 51 -8.98 -11.08 -3.02
N ASN A 52 -8.35 -10.15 -2.31
CA ASN A 52 -7.41 -10.46 -1.24
C ASN A 52 -7.40 -9.30 -0.23
N ILE A 53 -7.28 -9.63 1.05
CA ILE A 53 -7.25 -8.66 2.15
C ILE A 53 -6.15 -9.07 3.12
N LEU A 54 -5.30 -8.09 3.43
CA LEU A 54 -4.28 -8.19 4.47
C LEU A 54 -4.54 -7.09 5.49
N THR A 55 -4.93 -7.47 6.70
CA THR A 55 -5.14 -6.52 7.79
C THR A 55 -3.96 -6.58 8.76
N LEU A 56 -3.33 -5.43 9.01
CA LEU A 56 -2.25 -5.31 9.98
C LEU A 56 -2.82 -4.75 11.29
N LYS A 57 -3.09 -5.63 12.27
CA LYS A 57 -3.48 -5.23 13.63
C LYS A 57 -2.22 -5.16 14.50
N GLY A 58 -1.69 -3.95 14.71
CA GLY A 58 -0.46 -3.74 15.48
C GLY A 58 0.01 -2.28 15.48
N LYS A 59 1.06 -2.01 16.26
CA LYS A 59 1.64 -0.66 16.42
C LYS A 59 2.32 -0.21 15.11
N ASN A 60 1.78 0.85 14.51
CA ASN A 60 2.17 1.50 13.24
C ASN A 60 1.55 0.93 11.95
N GLN A 61 0.23 0.74 11.95
CA GLN A 61 -0.56 0.69 10.72
C GLN A 61 -0.55 2.05 10.00
#